data_AF-A0A183CS51-F1
#
_entry.id   AF-A0A183CS51-F1
#
_cell.length_a   1.000
_cell.length_b   1.000
_cell.length_c   1.000
_cell.angle_alpha   90.00
_cell.angle_beta   90.00
_cell.angle_gamma   90.00
#
_symmetry.space_group_name_H-M   'P 1'
#
loop_
_entity.id
_entity.type
_entity.pdbx_description
1 polymer ?
#
loop_
_entity_poly.entity_id
_entity_poly.type
_entity_poly.pdbx_seq_one_letter_code
_entity_poly.pdbx_strand_id
1 'polypeptide(L)' 'KCLVENGADINAVDKLGRTPLMAAAFHGHAGLVRYLLKRGARIDLATNAGGSTARDFADQSGNGEVAKMLREAGRQRTTA' A
#
# COMPACT_ATOMS: atom_id res chain seq x y z
N LYS A 1 14.68 -10.01 -10.11
CA LYS A 1 15.50 -8.89 -9.57
C LYS A 1 14.54 -7.76 -9.21
N CYS A 2 14.33 -7.49 -7.92
CA CYS A 2 13.41 -6.45 -7.46
C CYS A 2 14.17 -5.22 -6.97
N LEU A 3 13.62 -4.01 -7.17
CA LEU A 3 14.25 -2.76 -6.71
C LEU A 3 14.49 -2.76 -5.20
N VAL A 4 13.54 -3.30 -4.42
CA VAL A 4 13.66 -3.45 -2.96
C VAL A 4 14.84 -4.33 -2.55
N GLU A 5 15.21 -5.34 -3.35
CA GLU A 5 16.40 -6.17 -3.11
C GLU A 5 17.71 -5.44 -3.40
N ASN A 6 17.65 -4.33 -4.13
CA ASN A 6 18.79 -3.48 -4.45
C ASN A 6 18.82 -2.20 -3.57
N GLY A 7 18.11 -2.21 -2.44
CA GLY A 7 18.13 -1.11 -1.46
C GLY A 7 17.13 0.01 -1.71
N ALA A 8 16.17 -0.15 -2.63
CA ALA A 8 15.09 0.82 -2.76
C ALA A 8 14.19 0.81 -1.52
N ASP A 9 13.87 2.00 -1.01
CA ASP A 9 12.94 2.15 0.12
C ASP A 9 11.52 1.79 -0.32
N ILE A 10 10.95 0.75 0.30
CA ILE A 10 9.61 0.26 0.02
C ILE A 10 8.50 1.24 0.45
N ASN A 11 8.84 2.17 1.33
CA ASN A 11 7.96 3.21 1.85
C ASN A 11 8.27 4.59 1.28
N ALA A 12 9.11 4.68 0.24
CA ALA A 12 9.41 5.93 -0.43
C ALA A 12 8.12 6.65 -0.81
N VAL A 13 8.10 7.97 -0.63
CA VAL A 13 6.95 8.81 -0.97
C VAL A 13 7.29 9.77 -2.09
N ASP A 14 6.32 10.03 -2.97
CA ASP A 14 6.42 11.13 -3.93
C ASP A 14 6.08 12.49 -3.29
N LYS A 15 6.05 13.55 -4.09
CA LYS A 15 5.73 14.93 -3.64
C LYS A 15 4.33 15.07 -3.00
N LEU A 16 3.42 14.13 -3.27
CA LEU A 16 2.06 14.13 -2.71
C LEU A 16 1.93 13.20 -1.49
N GLY A 17 3.02 12.58 -1.05
CA GLY A 17 3.00 11.60 0.03
C GLY A 17 2.50 10.23 -0.43
N ARG A 18 2.50 9.94 -1.75
CA ARG A 18 2.02 8.64 -2.26
C ARG A 18 3.11 7.59 -2.18
N THR A 19 2.78 6.43 -1.64
CA THR A 19 3.68 5.27 -1.53
C THR A 19 3.49 4.30 -2.70
N PRO A 20 4.47 3.40 -2.96
CA PRO A 20 4.28 2.30 -3.91
C PRO A 20 3.03 1.46 -3.62
N LEU A 21 2.68 1.28 -2.34
CA LEU A 21 1.50 0.54 -1.92
C LEU A 21 0.20 1.25 -2.33
N MET A 22 0.13 2.58 -2.21
CA MET A 22 -1.02 3.36 -2.68
C MET A 22 -1.20 3.29 -4.19
N ALA A 23 -0.10 3.40 -4.95
CA ALA A 23 -0.15 3.26 -6.41
C ALA A 23 -0.62 1.86 -6.84
N ALA A 24 -0.06 0.81 -6.24
CA ALA A 24 -0.49 -0.57 -6.50
C ALA A 24 -1.96 -0.79 -6.13
N ALA A 25 -2.44 -0.13 -5.07
CA ALA A 25 -3.81 -0.23 -4.64
C ALA A 25 -4.80 0.47 -5.57
N PHE A 26 -4.47 1.68 -6.03
CA PHE A 26 -5.26 2.41 -7.01
C PHE A 26 -5.41 1.68 -8.34
N HIS A 27 -4.35 1.01 -8.80
CA HIS A 27 -4.39 0.25 -10.06
C HIS A 27 -4.88 -1.20 -9.91
N GLY A 28 -5.31 -1.61 -8.70
CA GLY A 28 -5.84 -2.95 -8.49
C GLY A 28 -4.82 -4.08 -8.62
N HIS A 29 -3.53 -3.79 -8.47
CA HIS A 29 -2.46 -4.76 -8.67
C HIS A 29 -2.29 -5.67 -7.43
N ALA A 30 -3.25 -6.57 -7.21
CA ALA A 30 -3.31 -7.43 -6.02
C ALA A 30 -2.02 -8.23 -5.76
N GLY A 31 -1.36 -8.74 -6.81
CA GLY A 31 -0.07 -9.44 -6.68
C GLY A 31 1.03 -8.53 -6.14
N LEU A 32 1.10 -7.29 -6.63
CA LEU A 32 2.07 -6.29 -6.19
C LEU A 32 1.78 -5.82 -4.76
N VAL A 33 0.52 -5.58 -4.43
CA VAL A 33 0.09 -5.26 -3.05
C VAL A 33 0.52 -6.35 -2.08
N ARG A 34 0.27 -7.62 -2.41
CA ARG A 34 0.66 -8.77 -1.57
C ARG A 34 2.17 -8.87 -1.40
N TYR A 35 2.94 -8.61 -2.47
CA TYR A 35 4.40 -8.56 -2.42
C TYR A 35 4.90 -7.44 -1.50
N LEU A 36 4.38 -6.22 -1.67
CA LEU A 36 4.78 -5.06 -0.88
C LEU A 36 4.48 -5.26 0.62
N LEU A 37 3.30 -5.81 0.94
CA LEU A 37 2.93 -6.15 2.32
C LEU A 37 3.87 -7.18 2.94
N LYS A 38 4.22 -8.26 2.21
CA LYS A 38 5.18 -9.28 2.67
C LYS A 38 6.58 -8.71 2.91
N ARG A 39 6.93 -7.63 2.24
CA ARG A 39 8.23 -6.95 2.36
C ARG A 39 8.21 -5.80 3.39
N GLY A 40 7.12 -5.64 4.15
CA GLY A 40 7.03 -4.67 5.24
C GLY A 40 6.55 -3.28 4.85
N ALA A 41 5.94 -3.11 3.66
CA ALA A 41 5.36 -1.82 3.27
C ALA A 41 4.34 -1.34 4.31
N ARG A 42 4.47 -0.09 4.76
CA ARG A 42 3.59 0.53 5.75
C ARG A 42 2.22 0.82 5.16
N ILE A 43 1.19 0.30 5.82
CA ILE A 43 -0.21 0.42 5.41
C ILE A 43 -0.88 1.69 5.96
N ASP A 44 -0.29 2.23 7.02
CA ASP A 44 -0.77 3.35 7.84
C ASP A 44 -0.27 4.70 7.31
N LEU A 45 0.58 4.68 6.28
CA LEU A 45 1.01 5.91 5.61
C LEU A 45 -0.18 6.55 4.90
N ALA A 46 -0.23 7.87 5.04
CA ALA A 46 -1.28 8.71 4.50
C ALA A 46 -0.66 9.80 3.61
N THR A 47 -1.35 10.13 2.54
CA THR A 47 -0.94 11.22 1.64
C THR A 47 -0.99 12.57 2.34
N ASN A 48 -0.19 13.51 1.84
CA ASN A 48 -0.17 14.88 2.36
C ASN A 48 -1.48 15.61 2.05
N ALA A 49 -2.13 15.24 0.94
CA ALA A 49 -3.39 15.81 0.50
C ALA A 49 -4.58 15.03 1.08
N GLY A 50 -5.08 15.46 2.22
CA GLY A 50 -6.33 14.92 2.81
C GLY A 50 -6.20 13.57 3.50
N GLY A 51 -4.98 13.06 3.72
CA GLY A 51 -4.74 11.90 4.58
C GLY A 51 -5.20 10.56 4.01
N SER A 52 -5.36 10.44 2.69
CA SER A 52 -5.80 9.18 2.08
C SER A 52 -4.74 8.08 2.20
N THR A 53 -5.16 6.89 2.59
CA THR A 53 -4.34 5.67 2.75
C THR A 53 -4.44 4.76 1.53
N ALA A 54 -3.60 3.72 1.45
CA ALA A 54 -3.66 2.75 0.35
C ALA A 54 -5.05 2.08 0.21
N ARG A 55 -5.79 1.88 1.32
CA ARG A 55 -7.15 1.35 1.27
C ARG A 55 -8.10 2.34 0.58
N ASP A 56 -7.99 3.63 0.90
CA ASP A 56 -8.86 4.65 0.31
C ASP A 56 -8.63 4.74 -1.21
N PHE A 57 -7.40 4.52 -1.69
CA PHE A 57 -7.11 4.42 -3.13
C PHE A 57 -7.71 3.17 -3.77
N ALA A 58 -7.71 2.02 -3.08
CA ALA A 58 -8.37 0.80 -3.55
C ALA A 58 -9.90 0.99 -3.64
N ASP A 59 -10.50 1.65 -2.65
CA ASP A 59 -11.94 1.92 -2.63
C ASP A 59 -12.34 2.90 -3.74
N GLN A 60 -11.58 4.00 -3.93
CA GLN A 60 -11.81 4.98 -5.00
C GLN A 60 -11.69 4.39 -6.41
N SER A 61 -10.87 3.36 -6.59
CA SER A 61 -10.68 2.68 -7.87
C SER A 61 -11.64 1.50 -8.08
N GLY A 62 -12.52 1.20 -7.11
CA GLY A 62 -13.44 0.07 -7.18
C GLY A 62 -12.78 -1.30 -6.99
N ASN A 63 -11.54 -1.35 -6.52
CA ASN A 63 -10.75 -2.57 -6.37
C ASN A 63 -11.05 -3.28 -5.04
N GLY A 64 -12.24 -3.87 -4.93
CA GLY A 64 -12.73 -4.51 -3.70
C GLY A 64 -11.85 -5.65 -3.17
N GLU A 65 -11.18 -6.41 -4.04
CA GLU A 65 -10.23 -7.45 -3.62
C GLU A 65 -9.03 -6.84 -2.88
N VAL A 66 -8.45 -5.77 -3.43
CA VAL A 66 -7.31 -5.09 -2.83
C VAL A 66 -7.70 -4.38 -1.54
N ALA A 67 -8.86 -3.73 -1.51
CA ALA A 67 -9.38 -3.10 -0.30
C ALA A 67 -9.56 -4.13 0.84
N LYS A 68 -10.08 -5.32 0.53
CA LYS A 68 -10.19 -6.42 1.48
C LYS A 68 -8.81 -6.90 1.98
N MET A 69 -7.86 -7.08 1.07
CA MET A 69 -6.48 -7.50 1.41
C MET A 69 -5.81 -6.49 2.35
N LEU A 70 -5.94 -5.19 2.08
CA LEU A 70 -5.38 -4.13 2.92
C LEU A 70 -6.05 -4.07 4.29
N ARG A 71 -7.38 -4.29 4.36
CA ARG A 71 -8.12 -4.37 5.64
C ARG A 71 -7.64 -5.54 6.50
N GLU A 72 -7.47 -6.72 5.90
CA GLU A 72 -6.99 -7.92 6.60
C GLU A 72 -5.54 -7.76 7.06
N ALA A 73 -4.69 -7.15 6.23
CA ALA A 73 -3.31 -6.85 6.59
C ALA A 73 -3.21 -5.83 7.73
N GLY A 74 -4.16 -4.89 7.83
CA GLY A 74 -4.22 -3.92 8.92
C GLY A 74 -4.64 -4.49 10.26
N ARG A 75 -5.56 -5.45 10.29
CA ARG A 75 -5.96 -6.12 11.53
C ARG A 75 -4.85 -6.95 12.17
N GLN A 76 -3.99 -7.56 11.34
CA GLN A 76 -2.89 -8.42 11.81
C GLN A 76 -1.72 -7.68 12.47
N ARG A 77 -1.58 -6.36 12.23
CA ARG A 77 -0.53 -5.56 12.90
C ARG A 77 -0.91 -5.05 14.28
N THR A 78 -2.20 -4.98 14.60
CA THR A 78 -2.69 -4.58 15.92
C THR A 78 -2.73 -5.73 16.94
N THR A 79 -2.37 -6.94 16.53
CA THR A 79 -2.42 -8.16 17.39
C THR A 79 -1.04 -8.61 17.91
N ALA A 80 -0.03 -7.75 17.86
CA ALA A 80 1.28 -7.98 18.51
C ALA A 80 1.56 -6.85 19.50
#